data_AF-A0A0G0E2G6-F1
#
_entry.id   AF-A0A0G0E2G6-F1
#
_cell.length_a   1.000
_cell.length_b   1.000
_cell.length_c   1.000
_cell.angle_alpha   90.00
_cell.angle_beta   90.00
_cell.angle_gamma   90.00
#
_symmetry.space_group_name_H-M   'P 1'
#
loop_
_entity.id
_entity.type
_entity.pdbx_description
1 polymer ?
#
loop_
_entity_poly.entity_id
_entity_poly.type
_entity_poly.pdbx_seq_one_letter_code
_entity_poly.pdbx_strand_id
1 'polypeptide(L)'
;MDTQITETVPTQNEEQKVETSKSKKRFAQKGCIVGCLIVVFVLFVIFIILIFLSNKIIKTFDLQYKAGNDQSETSISAEVQDESTKSAEDIEESTGSAEDLNQDTESEAGDTWKTYTNETLGFSLKIPLVSETSSGSCVWSESDGDHSYRPKEGIVPLKIFEDLTNNTVYLSIEYFYELGGKTTEDSHTYFSQCDKVTNSLAELKSTDSAIDAWEIVGAEVANDTELTAFIKEQYGSGCSLGAKTETEQSGVFDVTVSSGEADSLDEQIVVDCELNYIYVLKYYPSANKVISWGVGQSANFFSSYPYESLDNEIIDSFKFLEGK
;
A
#
# COMPACT_ATOMS: atom_id res chain seq x y z
N MET A 1 -41.32 -71.60 -5.26
CA MET A 1 -41.44 -70.12 -5.25
C MET A 1 -41.04 -69.68 -6.63
N ASP A 2 -42.06 -69.34 -7.41
CA ASP A 2 -42.04 -69.27 -8.86
C ASP A 2 -41.44 -67.97 -9.39
N THR A 3 -40.60 -68.14 -10.39
CA THR A 3 -39.94 -67.12 -11.19
C THR A 3 -40.90 -66.59 -12.25
N GLN A 4 -41.10 -65.27 -12.34
CA GLN A 4 -41.69 -64.64 -13.52
C GLN A 4 -40.62 -63.91 -14.33
N ILE A 5 -40.51 -64.30 -15.61
CA ILE A 5 -39.69 -63.68 -16.64
C ILE A 5 -40.65 -62.88 -17.53
N THR A 6 -40.37 -61.60 -17.75
CA THR A 6 -41.14 -60.74 -18.66
C THR A 6 -40.25 -60.40 -19.86
N GLU A 7 -40.54 -61.00 -21.01
CA GLU A 7 -39.93 -60.62 -22.30
C GLU A 7 -40.59 -59.35 -22.84
N THR A 8 -39.77 -58.42 -23.32
CA THR A 8 -40.22 -57.24 -24.09
C THR A 8 -39.63 -57.31 -25.49
N VAL A 9 -40.52 -57.30 -26.50
CA VAL A 9 -40.20 -57.29 -27.93
C VAL A 9 -39.89 -55.85 -28.38
N PRO A 10 -38.79 -55.58 -29.11
CA PRO A 10 -38.52 -54.25 -29.64
C PRO A 10 -39.15 -54.06 -31.03
N THR A 11 -39.87 -52.95 -31.19
CA THR A 11 -40.52 -52.53 -32.44
C THR A 11 -39.52 -51.74 -33.30
N GLN A 12 -39.20 -52.26 -34.49
CA GLN A 12 -38.41 -51.55 -35.52
C GLN A 12 -39.26 -50.46 -36.18
N ASN A 13 -38.91 -49.18 -36.00
CA ASN A 13 -39.32 -48.06 -36.87
C ASN A 13 -38.58 -46.76 -36.51
N GLU A 14 -37.25 -46.69 -36.71
CA GLU A 14 -36.51 -45.44 -36.45
C GLU A 14 -35.40 -45.08 -37.45
N GLU A 15 -35.22 -45.80 -38.56
CA GLU A 15 -34.06 -45.55 -39.44
C GLU A 15 -34.27 -44.49 -40.55
N GLN A 16 -35.50 -44.07 -40.86
CA GLN A 16 -35.73 -43.18 -42.02
C GLN A 16 -35.75 -41.66 -41.72
N LYS A 17 -35.55 -41.23 -40.47
CA LYS A 17 -35.61 -39.79 -40.08
C LYS A 17 -34.25 -39.11 -39.93
N VAL A 18 -33.14 -39.80 -40.23
CA VAL A 18 -31.79 -39.33 -39.87
C VAL A 18 -31.11 -38.49 -40.95
N GLU A 19 -31.44 -38.65 -42.24
CA GLU A 19 -30.66 -38.00 -43.31
C GLU A 19 -31.02 -36.52 -43.58
N THR A 20 -32.25 -36.07 -43.33
CA THR A 20 -32.64 -34.66 -43.57
C THR A 20 -32.19 -33.69 -42.46
N SER A 21 -31.72 -34.20 -41.31
CA SER A 21 -31.27 -33.41 -40.16
C SER A 21 -29.81 -32.89 -40.30
N LYS A 22 -28.94 -33.64 -40.98
CA LYS A 22 -27.50 -33.29 -41.09
C LYS A 22 -27.24 -32.07 -41.98
N SER A 23 -28.10 -31.80 -42.96
CA SER A 23 -27.95 -30.67 -43.90
C SER A 23 -28.19 -29.31 -43.23
N LYS A 24 -29.23 -29.19 -42.39
CA LYS A 24 -29.58 -27.93 -41.70
C LYS A 24 -28.54 -27.51 -40.66
N LYS A 25 -27.90 -28.46 -39.97
CA LYS A 25 -26.85 -28.17 -38.97
C LYS A 25 -25.61 -27.53 -39.58
N ARG A 26 -25.23 -27.87 -40.82
CA ARG A 26 -24.06 -27.29 -41.50
C ARG A 26 -24.26 -25.83 -41.93
N PHE A 27 -25.51 -25.40 -42.14
CA PHE A 27 -25.82 -24.01 -42.49
C PHE A 27 -25.81 -23.10 -41.26
N ALA A 28 -26.36 -23.56 -40.13
CA ALA A 28 -26.36 -22.81 -38.87
C ALA A 28 -24.94 -22.59 -38.33
N GLN A 29 -24.06 -23.60 -38.44
CA GLN A 29 -22.68 -23.52 -37.95
C GLN A 29 -21.84 -22.47 -38.72
N LYS A 30 -22.04 -22.34 -40.03
CA LYS A 30 -21.32 -21.34 -40.84
C LYS A 30 -21.75 -19.90 -40.52
N GLY A 31 -23.03 -19.68 -40.24
CA GLY A 31 -23.53 -18.36 -39.83
C GLY A 31 -22.94 -17.90 -38.50
N CYS A 32 -22.81 -18.82 -37.54
CA CYS A 32 -22.27 -18.52 -36.21
C CYS A 32 -20.78 -18.12 -36.28
N ILE A 33 -19.96 -18.83 -37.08
CA ILE A 33 -18.53 -18.51 -37.24
C ILE A 33 -18.34 -17.13 -37.87
N VAL A 34 -19.11 -16.77 -38.90
CA VAL A 34 -19.03 -15.45 -39.54
C VAL A 34 -19.44 -14.35 -38.57
N GLY A 35 -20.48 -14.57 -37.76
CA GLY A 35 -20.89 -13.63 -36.71
C GLY A 35 -19.78 -13.39 -35.66
N CYS A 36 -19.15 -14.45 -35.15
CA CYS A 36 -18.05 -14.33 -34.20
C CYS A 36 -16.85 -13.57 -34.79
N LEU A 37 -16.49 -13.81 -36.06
CA LEU A 37 -15.37 -13.11 -36.70
C LEU A 37 -15.64 -11.60 -36.86
N ILE A 38 -16.90 -11.20 -37.13
CA ILE A 38 -17.27 -9.78 -37.21
C ILE A 38 -17.14 -9.11 -35.84
N VAL A 39 -17.58 -9.76 -34.77
CA VAL A 39 -17.47 -9.21 -33.40
C VAL A 39 -16.00 -9.04 -32.99
N VAL A 40 -15.16 -10.04 -33.24
CA VAL A 40 -13.72 -9.96 -32.96
C VAL A 40 -13.06 -8.82 -33.76
N PHE A 41 -13.44 -8.65 -35.03
CA PHE A 41 -12.92 -7.56 -35.86
C PHE A 41 -13.32 -6.17 -35.33
N VAL A 42 -14.58 -5.99 -34.91
CA VAL A 42 -15.06 -4.73 -34.32
C VAL A 42 -14.30 -4.41 -33.03
N LEU A 43 -14.11 -5.39 -32.15
CA LEU A 43 -13.34 -5.21 -30.92
C LEU A 43 -11.88 -4.85 -31.19
N PHE A 44 -11.27 -5.46 -32.20
CA PHE A 44 -9.90 -5.14 -32.61
C PHE A 44 -9.78 -3.69 -33.14
N VAL A 45 -10.73 -3.22 -33.93
CA VAL A 45 -10.77 -1.83 -34.40
C VAL A 45 -10.93 -0.84 -33.24
N ILE A 46 -11.80 -1.15 -32.27
CA ILE A 46 -11.96 -0.32 -31.05
C ILE A 46 -10.65 -0.27 -30.27
N PHE A 47 -9.97 -1.40 -30.09
CA PHE A 47 -8.69 -1.47 -29.39
C PHE A 47 -7.61 -0.60 -30.06
N ILE A 48 -7.51 -0.63 -31.39
CA ILE A 48 -6.59 0.24 -32.13
C ILE A 48 -6.93 1.73 -31.91
N ILE A 49 -8.22 2.10 -31.96
CA ILE A 49 -8.64 3.49 -31.71
C ILE A 49 -8.23 3.93 -30.30
N LEU A 50 -8.41 3.08 -29.29
CA LEU A 50 -8.00 3.38 -27.91
C LEU A 50 -6.48 3.61 -27.81
N ILE A 51 -5.65 2.78 -28.45
CA ILE A 51 -4.19 2.99 -28.49
C ILE A 51 -3.84 4.36 -29.09
N PHE A 52 -4.49 4.75 -30.19
CA PHE A 52 -4.25 6.07 -30.81
C PHE A 52 -4.67 7.23 -29.90
N LEU A 53 -5.78 7.09 -29.16
CA LEU A 53 -6.21 8.10 -28.20
C LEU A 53 -5.25 8.21 -27.02
N SER A 54 -4.80 7.10 -26.44
CA SER A 54 -3.82 7.08 -25.35
C SER A 54 -2.50 7.74 -25.75
N ASN A 55 -1.99 7.44 -26.95
CA ASN A 55 -0.77 8.06 -27.48
C ASN A 55 -0.89 9.58 -27.68
N LYS A 56 -2.10 10.09 -27.95
CA LYS A 56 -2.33 11.53 -28.10
C LYS A 56 -2.34 12.25 -26.75
N ILE A 57 -2.87 11.60 -25.70
CA ILE A 57 -2.90 12.15 -24.34
C ILE A 57 -1.47 12.26 -23.78
N ILE A 58 -0.66 11.21 -23.93
CA ILE A 58 0.75 11.20 -23.45
C ILE A 58 1.57 12.34 -24.06
N LYS A 59 1.42 12.62 -25.36
CA LYS A 59 2.13 13.74 -26.01
C LYS A 59 1.70 15.12 -25.53
N THR A 60 0.48 15.25 -25.03
CA THR A 60 -0.03 16.55 -24.54
C THR A 60 0.51 16.85 -23.14
N PHE A 61 0.69 15.81 -22.31
CA PHE A 61 1.29 15.95 -20.98
C PHE A 61 2.79 16.32 -21.03
N ASP A 62 3.58 15.73 -21.94
CA ASP A 62 5.02 16.03 -22.06
C ASP A 62 5.29 17.52 -22.45
N LEU A 63 4.36 18.15 -23.17
CA LEU A 63 4.46 19.57 -23.53
C LEU A 63 4.14 20.53 -22.38
N GLN A 64 3.24 20.15 -21.47
CA GLN A 64 2.96 20.97 -20.29
C GLN A 64 4.03 20.84 -19.21
N TYR A 65 4.61 19.64 -19.06
CA TYR A 65 5.70 19.41 -18.10
C TYR A 65 6.95 20.24 -18.41
N LYS A 66 7.33 20.38 -19.68
CA LYS A 66 8.50 21.20 -20.08
C LYS A 66 8.30 22.71 -19.95
N ALA A 67 7.06 23.20 -19.96
CA ALA A 67 6.80 24.64 -19.83
C ALA A 67 6.87 25.14 -18.37
N GLY A 68 6.76 24.26 -17.38
CA GLY A 68 6.76 24.63 -15.96
C GLY A 68 8.13 24.72 -15.30
N ASN A 69 9.20 24.19 -15.90
CA ASN A 69 10.48 24.00 -15.22
C ASN A 69 11.54 25.08 -15.51
N ASP A 70 11.25 26.06 -16.38
CA ASP A 70 12.21 27.11 -16.79
C ASP A 70 12.17 28.38 -15.91
N GLN A 71 11.42 28.40 -14.81
CA GLN A 71 11.18 29.64 -14.05
C GLN A 71 11.68 29.69 -12.60
N SER A 72 12.46 28.71 -12.12
CA SER A 72 12.93 28.68 -10.73
C SER A 72 14.45 28.69 -10.57
N GLU A 73 15.11 29.73 -11.08
CA GLU A 73 16.42 30.14 -10.58
C GLU A 73 16.41 31.65 -10.30
N THR A 74 16.05 32.03 -9.07
CA THR A 74 16.44 33.33 -8.52
C THR A 74 16.84 33.11 -7.06
N SER A 75 18.15 33.07 -6.87
CA SER A 75 18.86 32.95 -5.60
C SER A 75 18.59 34.13 -4.68
N ILE A 76 18.15 33.88 -3.44
CA ILE A 76 18.20 34.84 -2.33
C ILE A 76 19.18 34.30 -1.28
N SER A 77 20.28 35.01 -1.13
CA SER A 77 21.22 34.90 -0.01
C SER A 77 20.65 35.72 1.15
N ALA A 78 20.45 35.09 2.31
CA ALA A 78 20.10 35.79 3.54
C ALA A 78 21.03 35.33 4.68
N GLU A 79 21.61 36.34 5.31
CA GLU A 79 22.60 36.36 6.37
C GLU A 79 21.89 36.18 7.72
N VAL A 80 22.29 35.18 8.52
CA VAL A 80 21.70 34.90 9.84
C VAL A 80 22.56 35.55 10.92
N GLN A 81 21.98 36.50 11.65
CA GLN A 81 22.52 37.03 12.91
C GLN A 81 22.12 36.12 14.07
N ASP A 82 23.14 35.80 14.86
CA ASP A 82 23.13 35.03 16.09
C ASP A 82 22.80 35.96 17.28
N GLU A 83 21.76 35.64 18.06
CA GLU A 83 21.62 36.22 19.40
C GLU A 83 21.15 35.18 20.43
N SER A 84 22.12 34.82 21.26
CA SER A 84 22.03 34.06 22.49
C SER A 84 21.05 34.67 23.49
N THR A 85 20.20 33.85 24.12
CA THR A 85 19.74 34.13 25.49
C THR A 85 19.67 32.85 26.32
N LYS A 86 20.36 32.92 27.45
CA LYS A 86 20.56 31.91 28.49
C LYS A 86 19.58 32.17 29.63
N SER A 87 18.85 31.16 30.11
CA SER A 87 18.48 31.05 31.52
C SER A 87 18.13 29.62 31.91
N ALA A 88 18.68 29.22 33.05
CA ALA A 88 18.49 27.96 33.75
C ALA A 88 17.34 28.05 34.76
N GLU A 89 16.70 26.92 35.09
CA GLU A 89 16.74 26.24 36.41
C GLU A 89 15.62 25.19 36.52
N ASP A 90 16.09 23.94 36.68
CA ASP A 90 15.62 22.83 37.54
C ASP A 90 14.20 22.81 38.10
N ILE A 91 13.44 21.76 37.75
CA ILE A 91 12.61 20.98 38.69
C ILE A 91 12.67 19.49 38.28
N GLU A 92 13.25 18.66 39.15
CA GLU A 92 13.11 17.20 39.14
C GLU A 92 11.72 16.81 39.65
N GLU A 93 11.01 15.93 38.92
CA GLU A 93 10.18 14.91 39.56
C GLU A 93 10.10 13.66 38.68
N SER A 94 10.58 12.56 39.26
CA SER A 94 10.80 11.26 38.64
C SER A 94 9.55 10.38 38.74
N THR A 95 9.03 9.93 37.60
CA THR A 95 8.09 8.80 37.52
C THR A 95 8.35 7.96 36.28
N GLY A 96 9.14 6.90 36.47
CA GLY A 96 9.12 5.60 35.76
C GLY A 96 8.85 5.61 34.26
N SER A 97 9.88 5.94 33.47
CA SER A 97 9.93 5.64 32.04
C SER A 97 10.47 4.22 31.84
N ALA A 98 9.75 3.41 31.06
CA ALA A 98 10.26 2.16 30.53
C ALA A 98 11.48 2.49 29.65
N GLU A 99 12.64 1.97 30.04
CA GLU A 99 13.89 2.14 29.31
C GLU A 99 13.72 1.68 27.87
N ASP A 100 13.91 2.64 26.96
CA ASP A 100 13.97 2.53 25.52
C ASP A 100 15.18 1.66 25.13
N LEU A 101 15.00 0.33 25.19
CA LEU A 101 15.98 -0.66 24.78
C LEU A 101 15.90 -0.86 23.27
N ASN A 102 16.28 0.15 22.49
CA ASN A 102 16.72 -0.06 21.13
C ASN A 102 17.93 0.81 20.80
N GLN A 103 19.03 0.13 20.45
CA GLN A 103 20.32 0.71 20.15
C GLN A 103 20.26 1.28 18.72
N ASP A 104 19.82 2.53 18.58
CA ASP A 104 20.06 3.33 17.38
C ASP A 104 21.57 3.29 17.10
N THR A 105 21.98 2.50 16.12
CA THR A 105 23.39 2.46 15.70
C THR A 105 23.63 3.76 14.93
N GLU A 106 24.39 4.68 15.54
CA GLU A 106 24.78 5.96 14.97
C GLU A 106 25.36 5.74 13.56
N SER A 107 24.66 6.28 12.55
CA SER A 107 25.05 6.16 11.14
C SER A 107 26.37 6.90 10.89
N GLU A 108 27.27 6.34 10.08
CA GLU A 108 28.48 7.06 9.68
C GLU A 108 28.12 8.38 8.97
N ALA A 109 28.93 9.42 9.17
CA ALA A 109 28.67 10.74 8.59
C ALA A 109 28.58 10.66 7.04
N GLY A 110 27.36 10.74 6.52
CA GLY A 110 27.05 10.64 5.09
C GLY A 110 26.01 9.59 4.73
N ASP A 111 25.67 8.68 5.64
CA ASP A 111 24.59 7.71 5.41
C ASP A 111 23.21 8.38 5.48
N THR A 112 22.38 8.14 4.46
CA THR A 112 20.99 8.61 4.40
C THR A 112 20.00 7.60 4.98
N TRP A 113 20.51 6.48 5.50
CA TRP A 113 19.75 5.34 6.00
C TRP A 113 20.26 4.94 7.38
N LYS A 114 19.35 4.45 8.23
CA LYS A 114 19.68 3.77 9.48
C LYS A 114 19.06 2.38 9.49
N THR A 115 19.72 1.45 10.18
CA THR A 115 19.11 0.15 10.48
C THR A 115 18.34 0.24 11.77
N TYR A 116 17.06 -0.10 11.71
CA TYR A 116 16.22 -0.33 12.88
C TYR A 116 16.11 -1.83 13.12
N THR A 117 16.26 -2.24 14.37
CA THR A 117 16.15 -3.62 14.82
C THR A 117 15.16 -3.67 15.96
N ASN A 118 14.20 -4.59 15.89
CA ASN A 118 13.29 -4.87 16.99
C ASN A 118 13.51 -6.32 17.45
N GLU A 119 14.22 -6.48 18.56
CA GLU A 119 14.55 -7.80 19.14
C GLU A 119 13.29 -8.53 19.65
N THR A 120 12.28 -7.78 20.11
CA THR A 120 11.02 -8.36 20.63
C THR A 120 10.19 -9.02 19.52
N LEU A 121 10.04 -8.33 18.39
CA LEU A 121 9.31 -8.83 17.22
C LEU A 121 10.20 -9.67 16.30
N GLY A 122 11.51 -9.63 16.50
CA GLY A 122 12.47 -10.50 15.82
C GLY A 122 12.74 -10.08 14.37
N PHE A 123 12.80 -8.78 14.07
CA PHE A 123 13.14 -8.31 12.72
C PHE A 123 14.09 -7.10 12.73
N SER A 124 14.64 -6.81 11.55
CA SER A 124 15.35 -5.57 11.24
C SER A 124 14.95 -5.06 9.86
N LEU A 125 15.04 -3.74 9.66
CA LEU A 125 14.83 -3.09 8.37
C LEU A 125 15.64 -1.79 8.29
N LYS A 126 15.96 -1.34 7.08
CA LYS A 126 16.56 -0.04 6.84
C LYS A 126 15.48 1.02 6.69
N ILE A 127 15.70 2.17 7.32
CA ILE A 127 14.80 3.32 7.31
C ILE A 127 15.59 4.52 6.81
N PRO A 128 15.07 5.30 5.85
CA PRO A 128 15.73 6.53 5.48
C PRO A 128 15.64 7.53 6.64
N LEU A 129 16.68 8.34 6.84
CA LEU A 129 16.69 9.30 7.96
C LEU A 129 15.60 10.37 7.82
N VAL A 130 15.21 10.68 6.59
CA VAL A 130 14.22 11.69 6.23
C VAL A 130 13.36 11.23 5.06
N SER A 131 12.18 11.81 4.93
CA SER A 131 11.31 11.71 3.75
C SER A 131 10.81 13.10 3.36
N GLU A 132 10.60 13.33 2.07
CA GLU A 132 9.80 14.45 1.61
C GLU A 132 8.31 14.13 1.77
N THR A 133 7.52 15.11 2.23
CA THR A 133 6.07 14.99 2.36
C THR A 133 5.39 16.34 2.16
N SER A 134 4.16 16.30 1.64
CA SER A 134 3.33 17.49 1.36
C SER A 134 2.94 18.29 2.62
N SER A 135 2.99 17.66 3.80
CA SER A 135 2.76 18.29 5.11
C SER A 135 4.07 18.66 5.82
N GLY A 136 5.21 18.60 5.12
CA GLY A 136 6.53 18.77 5.70
C GLY A 136 6.90 20.23 5.97
N SER A 137 6.17 21.18 5.38
CA SER A 137 6.33 22.61 5.62
C SER A 137 5.03 23.35 5.26
N CYS A 138 5.03 24.65 5.51
CA CYS A 138 4.08 25.59 4.97
C CYS A 138 4.82 26.79 4.38
N VAL A 139 4.11 27.59 3.59
CA VAL A 139 4.60 28.87 3.06
C VAL A 139 3.52 29.92 3.16
N TRP A 140 3.89 31.12 3.58
CA TRP A 140 2.99 32.28 3.51
C TRP A 140 2.83 32.72 2.06
N SER A 141 1.58 32.79 1.59
CA SER A 141 1.23 33.16 0.22
C SER A 141 0.57 34.54 0.20
N GLU A 142 1.15 35.44 -0.61
CA GLU A 142 0.59 36.77 -0.92
C GLU A 142 0.16 36.91 -2.40
N SER A 143 0.25 35.82 -3.17
CA SER A 143 -0.07 35.82 -4.60
C SER A 143 -1.57 35.89 -4.85
N ASP A 144 -2.00 36.60 -5.90
CA ASP A 144 -3.40 36.69 -6.33
C ASP A 144 -4.37 37.18 -5.23
N GLY A 145 -3.88 37.98 -4.28
CA GLY A 145 -4.68 38.47 -3.16
C GLY A 145 -4.83 37.46 -2.01
N ASP A 146 -4.13 36.32 -2.08
CA ASP A 146 -3.95 35.44 -0.95
C ASP A 146 -3.23 36.17 0.20
N HIS A 147 -3.47 35.74 1.42
CA HIS A 147 -2.84 36.27 2.63
C HIS A 147 -2.89 35.18 3.72
N SER A 148 -2.38 34.01 3.37
CA SER A 148 -2.45 32.86 4.27
C SER A 148 -1.32 31.86 4.07
N TYR A 149 -1.10 31.05 5.10
CA TYR A 149 -0.27 29.86 4.98
C TYR A 149 -0.93 28.82 4.07
N ARG A 150 -0.11 28.25 3.18
CA ARG A 150 -0.45 27.11 2.32
C ARG A 150 0.49 25.94 2.59
N PRO A 151 0.03 24.69 2.42
CA PRO A 151 0.92 23.53 2.56
C PRO A 151 2.04 23.61 1.54
N LYS A 152 3.21 23.14 1.90
CA LYS A 152 4.37 23.03 1.01
C LYS A 152 5.11 21.75 1.34
N GLU A 153 5.60 21.09 0.30
CA GLU A 153 6.52 19.96 0.47
C GLU A 153 7.72 20.36 1.32
N GLY A 154 8.11 19.46 2.22
CA GLY A 154 9.24 19.63 3.10
C GLY A 154 9.87 18.28 3.46
N ILE A 155 11.17 18.32 3.73
CA ILE A 155 11.93 17.16 4.18
C ILE A 155 11.78 17.06 5.70
N VAL A 156 11.23 15.94 6.17
CA VAL A 156 10.99 15.68 7.59
C VAL A 156 11.67 14.38 8.01
N PRO A 157 12.19 14.29 9.25
CA PRO A 157 12.76 13.04 9.76
C PRO A 157 11.72 11.93 9.82
N LEU A 158 12.15 10.70 9.55
CA LEU A 158 11.34 9.51 9.84
C LEU A 158 11.66 8.97 11.23
N LYS A 159 10.62 8.45 11.88
CA LYS A 159 10.68 7.92 13.24
C LYS A 159 9.88 6.64 13.36
N ILE A 160 10.40 5.75 14.20
CA ILE A 160 9.70 4.55 14.64
C ILE A 160 8.96 4.86 15.94
N PHE A 161 7.72 4.39 16.02
CA PHE A 161 6.89 4.42 17.23
C PHE A 161 6.49 2.99 17.57
N GLU A 162 6.97 2.48 18.69
CA GLU A 162 6.69 1.10 19.10
C GLU A 162 5.45 1.01 19.99
N ASP A 163 4.59 0.05 19.68
CA ASP A 163 3.49 -0.38 20.53
C ASP A 163 3.62 -1.87 20.83
N LEU A 164 4.60 -2.19 21.65
CA LEU A 164 4.90 -3.59 22.02
C LEU A 164 3.77 -4.26 22.80
N THR A 165 2.80 -3.49 23.32
CA THR A 165 1.61 -4.08 23.95
C THR A 165 0.70 -4.78 22.93
N ASN A 166 0.71 -4.30 21.68
CA ASN A 166 -0.08 -4.87 20.57
C ASN A 166 0.80 -5.55 19.50
N ASN A 167 2.10 -5.73 19.78
CA ASN A 167 3.09 -6.25 18.83
C ASN A 167 3.15 -5.45 17.51
N THR A 168 2.98 -4.13 17.61
CA THR A 168 2.92 -3.24 16.45
C THR A 168 4.07 -2.23 16.50
N VAL A 169 4.59 -1.90 15.33
CA VAL A 169 5.59 -0.85 15.12
C VAL A 169 5.05 0.06 14.03
N TYR A 170 5.04 1.37 14.28
CA TYR A 170 4.67 2.36 13.27
C TYR A 170 5.92 3.03 12.71
N LEU A 171 6.01 3.14 11.38
CA LEU A 171 6.97 3.98 10.69
C LEU A 171 6.23 5.18 10.09
N SER A 172 6.59 6.38 10.54
CA SER A 172 5.99 7.62 10.05
C SER A 172 6.97 8.80 10.20
N ILE A 173 6.53 9.97 9.79
CA ILE A 173 7.25 11.22 9.98
C ILE A 173 7.25 11.63 11.46
N GLU A 174 8.36 12.18 11.93
CA GLU A 174 8.52 12.63 13.33
C GLU A 174 7.61 13.81 13.67
N TYR A 175 7.36 14.67 12.70
CA TYR A 175 6.49 15.83 12.82
C TYR A 175 5.92 16.22 11.46
N PHE A 176 4.86 17.03 11.50
CA PHE A 176 4.23 17.65 10.34
C PHE A 176 3.86 19.09 10.68
N TYR A 177 3.45 19.86 9.66
CA TYR A 177 2.96 21.22 9.85
C TYR A 177 1.44 21.28 9.63
N GLU A 178 0.73 21.77 10.63
CA GLU A 178 -0.73 21.96 10.60
C GLU A 178 -1.07 23.44 10.37
N LEU A 179 -2.05 23.69 9.50
CA LEU A 179 -2.55 25.04 9.25
C LEU A 179 -3.61 25.43 10.28
N GLY A 180 -3.34 26.48 11.05
CA GLY A 180 -4.23 27.00 12.08
C GLY A 180 -4.81 28.39 11.73
N GLY A 181 -5.62 28.93 12.64
CA GLY A 181 -6.18 30.28 12.50
C GLY A 181 -7.10 30.45 11.29
N LYS A 182 -7.96 29.46 11.03
CA LYS A 182 -8.88 29.46 9.89
C LYS A 182 -9.83 30.67 9.92
N THR A 183 -9.83 31.47 8.85
CA THR A 183 -10.82 32.51 8.58
C THR A 183 -11.45 32.32 7.18
N THR A 184 -12.63 32.89 6.97
CA THR A 184 -13.32 32.83 5.68
C THR A 184 -13.71 34.24 5.23
N GLU A 185 -13.23 34.66 4.06
CA GLU A 185 -13.58 35.94 3.43
C GLU A 185 -13.98 35.70 1.98
N ASP A 186 -15.11 36.25 1.53
CA ASP A 186 -15.61 36.09 0.15
C ASP A 186 -15.59 34.64 -0.37
N SER A 187 -15.97 33.68 0.49
CA SER A 187 -15.96 32.23 0.21
C SER A 187 -14.57 31.60 0.04
N HIS A 188 -13.49 32.32 0.32
CA HIS A 188 -12.12 31.80 0.35
C HIS A 188 -11.70 31.51 1.80
N THR A 189 -10.96 30.43 2.00
CA THR A 189 -10.43 30.04 3.32
C THR A 189 -8.96 30.46 3.44
N TYR A 190 -8.66 31.14 4.54
CA TYR A 190 -7.34 31.63 4.90
C TYR A 190 -6.92 31.00 6.23
N PHE A 191 -5.61 30.86 6.42
CA PHE A 191 -4.96 30.29 7.59
C PHE A 191 -3.85 31.22 8.04
N SER A 192 -3.95 31.75 9.27
CA SER A 192 -2.98 32.70 9.81
C SER A 192 -1.85 32.03 10.61
N GLN A 193 -1.92 30.71 10.82
CA GLN A 193 -0.94 29.96 11.61
C GLN A 193 -0.44 28.75 10.83
N CYS A 194 0.78 28.36 11.16
CA CYS A 194 1.40 27.14 10.68
C CYS A 194 2.26 26.58 11.80
N ASP A 195 1.72 25.57 12.47
CA ASP A 195 2.29 25.05 13.69
C ASP A 195 2.96 23.70 13.41
N LYS A 196 4.19 23.54 13.91
CA LYS A 196 4.89 22.26 13.87
C LYS A 196 4.30 21.34 14.93
N VAL A 197 3.66 20.26 14.50
CA VAL A 197 3.04 19.26 15.38
C VAL A 197 3.94 18.04 15.42
N THR A 198 4.41 17.68 16.63
CA THR A 198 5.19 16.46 16.82
C THR A 198 4.25 15.26 16.79
N ASN A 199 4.56 14.27 15.97
CA ASN A 199 3.76 13.06 15.85
C ASN A 199 3.90 12.19 17.10
N SER A 200 2.92 11.34 17.36
CA SER A 200 2.90 10.49 18.55
C SER A 200 2.15 9.18 18.29
N LEU A 201 2.41 8.18 19.13
CA LEU A 201 1.70 6.91 19.03
C LEU A 201 0.18 7.06 19.20
N ALA A 202 -0.27 8.02 20.01
CA ALA A 202 -1.70 8.30 20.19
C ALA A 202 -2.32 8.85 18.91
N GLU A 203 -1.59 9.71 18.19
CA GLU A 203 -2.03 10.27 16.91
C GLU A 203 -2.06 9.18 15.83
N LEU A 204 -1.02 8.35 15.74
CA LEU A 204 -0.92 7.27 14.74
C LEU A 204 -2.00 6.21 14.88
N LYS A 205 -2.56 6.03 16.08
CA LYS A 205 -3.68 5.11 16.34
C LYS A 205 -5.05 5.75 16.12
N SER A 206 -5.12 7.06 15.93
CA SER A 206 -6.37 7.77 15.71
C SER A 206 -6.90 7.46 14.31
N THR A 207 -8.18 7.09 14.21
CA THR A 207 -8.85 6.91 12.91
C THR A 207 -9.01 8.22 12.14
N ASP A 208 -8.86 9.36 12.81
CA ASP A 208 -8.97 10.69 12.23
C ASP A 208 -7.60 11.27 11.81
N SER A 209 -6.51 10.52 12.00
CA SER A 209 -5.17 10.99 11.65
C SER A 209 -5.04 11.17 10.14
N ALA A 210 -4.61 12.37 9.74
CA ALA A 210 -4.27 12.68 8.37
C ALA A 210 -2.82 12.31 8.01
N ILE A 211 -2.11 11.62 8.90
CA ILE A 211 -0.70 11.28 8.74
C ILE A 211 -0.58 9.86 8.22
N ASP A 212 0.03 9.71 7.04
CA ASP A 212 0.36 8.40 6.51
C ASP A 212 1.42 7.73 7.40
N ALA A 213 1.17 6.47 7.76
CA ALA A 213 2.07 5.66 8.54
C ALA A 213 1.97 4.20 8.08
N TRP A 214 3.11 3.52 8.04
CA TRP A 214 3.11 2.07 7.94
C TRP A 214 2.88 1.49 9.33
N GLU A 215 1.81 0.72 9.47
CA GLU A 215 1.53 -0.10 10.63
C GLU A 215 2.10 -1.51 10.42
N ILE A 216 3.24 -1.78 11.04
CA ILE A 216 3.96 -3.06 10.96
C ILE A 216 3.53 -3.93 12.14
N VAL A 217 2.69 -4.92 11.85
CA VAL A 217 2.09 -5.84 12.84
C VAL A 217 2.86 -7.15 12.84
N GLY A 218 3.29 -7.58 14.03
CA GLY A 218 3.92 -8.88 14.24
C GLY A 218 3.06 -9.83 15.06
N ALA A 219 3.17 -11.13 14.77
CA ALA A 219 2.52 -12.17 15.56
C ALA A 219 3.36 -13.45 15.63
N GLU A 220 3.07 -14.26 16.66
CA GLU A 220 3.56 -15.64 16.74
C GLU A 220 2.63 -16.57 15.98
N VAL A 221 3.16 -17.29 15.00
CA VAL A 221 2.41 -18.16 14.10
C VAL A 221 3.23 -19.41 13.82
N ALA A 222 2.80 -20.55 14.34
CA ALA A 222 3.56 -21.80 14.28
C ALA A 222 3.31 -22.63 13.02
N ASN A 223 2.21 -22.37 12.30
CA ASN A 223 1.79 -23.20 11.17
C ASN A 223 0.81 -22.47 10.24
N ASP A 224 0.49 -23.10 9.12
CA ASP A 224 -0.39 -22.54 8.08
C ASP A 224 -1.83 -22.28 8.56
N THR A 225 -2.32 -23.02 9.55
CA THR A 225 -3.65 -22.80 10.14
C THR A 225 -3.67 -21.48 10.92
N GLU A 226 -2.66 -21.25 11.76
CA GLU A 226 -2.49 -20.01 12.50
C GLU A 226 -2.19 -18.84 11.55
N LEU A 227 -1.41 -19.06 10.49
CA LEU A 227 -1.13 -18.04 9.46
C LEU A 227 -2.42 -17.62 8.75
N THR A 228 -3.29 -18.57 8.44
CA THR A 228 -4.61 -18.29 7.86
C THR A 228 -5.48 -17.49 8.83
N ALA A 229 -5.43 -17.78 10.13
CA ALA A 229 -6.15 -17.01 11.14
C ALA A 229 -5.64 -15.56 11.22
N PHE A 230 -4.31 -15.39 11.23
CA PHE A 230 -3.66 -14.07 11.18
C PHE A 230 -4.07 -13.27 9.93
N ILE A 231 -4.03 -13.89 8.75
CA ILE A 231 -4.47 -13.26 7.49
C ILE A 231 -5.92 -12.78 7.60
N LYS A 232 -6.81 -13.58 8.20
CA LYS A 232 -8.22 -13.20 8.35
C LYS A 232 -8.43 -12.05 9.33
N GLU A 233 -7.63 -12.00 10.39
CA GLU A 233 -7.66 -10.90 11.34
C GLU A 233 -7.19 -9.59 10.70
N GLN A 234 -6.12 -9.63 9.90
CA GLN A 234 -5.53 -8.44 9.29
C GLN A 234 -6.30 -7.95 8.06
N TYR A 235 -6.81 -8.86 7.24
CA TYR A 235 -7.30 -8.53 5.90
C TYR A 235 -8.78 -8.80 5.68
N GLY A 236 -9.47 -9.44 6.64
CA GLY A 236 -10.89 -9.75 6.58
C GLY A 236 -11.19 -11.25 6.55
N SER A 237 -12.37 -11.62 7.04
CA SER A 237 -12.79 -13.02 7.21
C SER A 237 -12.84 -13.84 5.90
N GLY A 238 -13.00 -13.17 4.76
CA GLY A 238 -12.99 -13.79 3.43
C GLY A 238 -11.59 -14.10 2.89
N CYS A 239 -10.53 -13.63 3.55
CA CYS A 239 -9.17 -13.84 3.09
C CYS A 239 -8.62 -15.19 3.52
N SER A 240 -7.74 -15.76 2.68
CA SER A 240 -7.10 -17.05 2.94
C SER A 240 -5.62 -17.02 2.58
N LEU A 241 -4.88 -18.00 3.11
CA LEU A 241 -3.48 -18.24 2.77
C LEU A 241 -3.36 -18.58 1.28
N GLY A 242 -2.61 -17.76 0.55
CA GLY A 242 -2.24 -17.99 -0.84
C GLY A 242 -0.89 -18.70 -1.00
N ALA A 243 -0.22 -18.43 -2.11
CA ALA A 243 1.12 -18.94 -2.40
C ALA A 243 2.15 -18.36 -1.43
N LYS A 244 3.12 -19.21 -1.04
CA LYS A 244 4.33 -18.85 -0.30
C LYS A 244 5.52 -18.91 -1.25
N THR A 245 6.22 -17.80 -1.42
CA THR A 245 7.42 -17.69 -2.26
C THR A 245 8.61 -17.46 -1.34
N GLU A 246 9.63 -18.32 -1.39
CA GLU A 246 10.82 -18.13 -0.56
C GLU A 246 11.55 -16.83 -0.95
N THR A 247 11.97 -16.07 0.05
CA THR A 247 12.74 -14.82 -0.11
C THR A 247 14.23 -15.11 -0.25
N GLU A 248 15.06 -14.06 -0.32
CA GLU A 248 16.51 -14.22 -0.26
C GLU A 248 17.02 -14.76 1.09
N GLN A 249 16.27 -14.51 2.18
CA GLN A 249 16.57 -15.10 3.48
C GLN A 249 16.00 -16.53 3.54
N SER A 250 16.88 -17.51 3.68
CA SER A 250 16.50 -18.93 3.67
C SER A 250 15.43 -19.24 4.74
N GLY A 251 14.38 -19.96 4.32
CA GLY A 251 13.27 -20.32 5.19
C GLY A 251 12.28 -19.19 5.49
N VAL A 252 12.49 -17.98 4.98
CA VAL A 252 11.52 -16.88 5.06
C VAL A 252 10.74 -16.80 3.76
N PHE A 253 9.42 -16.59 3.86
CA PHE A 253 8.52 -16.58 2.72
C PHE A 253 7.79 -15.24 2.59
N ASP A 254 7.70 -14.74 1.36
CA ASP A 254 6.66 -13.81 0.92
C ASP A 254 5.35 -14.57 0.74
N VAL A 255 4.30 -14.11 1.43
CA VAL A 255 3.01 -14.78 1.45
C VAL A 255 1.99 -13.93 0.69
N THR A 256 1.37 -14.53 -0.31
CA THR A 256 0.22 -13.92 -0.99
C THR A 256 -1.07 -14.23 -0.24
N VAL A 257 -2.03 -13.31 -0.27
CA VAL A 257 -3.36 -13.45 0.30
C VAL A 257 -4.31 -13.69 -0.86
N SER A 258 -5.09 -14.76 -0.77
CA SER A 258 -6.11 -15.09 -1.77
C SER A 258 -7.48 -14.68 -1.26
N SER A 259 -8.32 -14.17 -2.15
CA SER A 259 -9.76 -14.17 -1.90
C SER A 259 -10.21 -15.64 -1.84
N GLY A 260 -10.91 -16.04 -0.77
CA GLY A 260 -11.36 -17.42 -0.60
C GLY A 260 -11.99 -18.00 -1.88
N GLU A 261 -11.82 -19.31 -2.09
CA GLU A 261 -12.48 -19.99 -3.20
C GLU A 261 -14.00 -19.82 -3.05
N ALA A 262 -14.67 -19.36 -4.11
CA ALA A 262 -16.13 -19.39 -4.15
C ALA A 262 -16.55 -20.86 -4.16
N ASP A 263 -16.85 -21.40 -2.98
CA ASP A 263 -17.13 -22.83 -2.77
C ASP A 263 -18.39 -23.31 -3.51
N SER A 264 -19.16 -22.42 -4.14
CA SER A 264 -20.18 -22.79 -5.12
C SER A 264 -20.55 -21.63 -6.04
N LEU A 265 -20.93 -21.94 -7.29
CA LEU A 265 -21.47 -20.96 -8.25
C LEU A 265 -22.82 -20.34 -7.81
N ASP A 266 -23.40 -20.81 -6.71
CA ASP A 266 -24.72 -20.42 -6.22
C ASP A 266 -24.69 -19.64 -4.89
N GLU A 267 -23.52 -19.54 -4.23
CA GLU A 267 -23.36 -18.68 -3.06
C GLU A 267 -22.86 -17.31 -3.50
N GLN A 268 -23.53 -16.26 -3.02
CA GLN A 268 -23.08 -14.89 -3.18
C GLN A 268 -21.60 -14.86 -2.82
N ILE A 269 -20.75 -14.47 -3.78
CA ILE A 269 -19.32 -14.25 -3.53
C ILE A 269 -19.28 -13.31 -2.33
N VAL A 270 -18.94 -13.85 -1.17
CA VAL A 270 -18.70 -13.04 0.01
C VAL A 270 -17.40 -12.32 -0.31
N VAL A 271 -17.53 -11.08 -0.80
CA VAL A 271 -16.39 -10.22 -1.16
C VAL A 271 -15.76 -9.67 0.12
N ASP A 272 -15.51 -10.54 1.11
CA ASP A 272 -14.94 -10.14 2.41
C ASP A 272 -13.39 -10.13 2.38
N CYS A 273 -12.80 -10.17 1.19
CA CYS A 273 -11.36 -10.05 0.96
C CYS A 273 -11.07 -9.03 -0.15
N GLU A 274 -11.47 -7.79 0.07
CA GLU A 274 -11.22 -6.67 -0.85
C GLU A 274 -9.85 -6.04 -0.57
N LEU A 275 -8.78 -6.73 -0.96
CA LEU A 275 -7.45 -6.14 -0.98
C LEU A 275 -7.26 -5.30 -2.25
N ASN A 276 -7.46 -3.98 -2.11
CA ASN A 276 -7.27 -3.02 -3.19
C ASN A 276 -5.97 -2.20 -3.04
N TYR A 277 -5.01 -2.69 -2.26
CA TYR A 277 -3.74 -2.00 -1.96
C TYR A 277 -2.57 -2.99 -1.93
N ILE A 278 -1.35 -2.46 -2.00
CA ILE A 278 -0.10 -3.21 -1.89
C ILE A 278 0.14 -3.50 -0.40
N TYR A 279 0.51 -4.72 -0.07
CA TYR A 279 0.85 -5.13 1.30
C TYR A 279 2.12 -5.97 1.27
N VAL A 280 2.74 -6.13 2.43
CA VAL A 280 3.83 -7.07 2.66
C VAL A 280 3.40 -8.04 3.75
N LEU A 281 3.64 -9.33 3.54
CA LEU A 281 3.37 -10.39 4.51
C LEU A 281 4.54 -11.38 4.46
N LYS A 282 5.42 -11.31 5.46
CA LYS A 282 6.63 -12.13 5.57
C LYS A 282 6.39 -13.19 6.65
N TYR A 283 6.60 -14.46 6.34
CA TYR A 283 6.42 -15.58 7.27
C TYR A 283 7.71 -16.37 7.47
N TYR A 284 8.09 -16.61 8.73
CA TYR A 284 9.27 -17.40 9.11
C TYR A 284 8.87 -18.59 9.99
N PRO A 285 8.57 -19.77 9.40
CA PRO A 285 8.02 -20.90 10.13
C PRO A 285 8.93 -21.42 11.24
N SER A 286 10.26 -21.49 11.03
CA SER A 286 11.17 -22.06 12.03
C SER A 286 11.32 -21.18 13.29
N ALA A 287 11.00 -19.88 13.18
CA ALA A 287 10.95 -18.97 14.32
C ALA A 287 9.53 -18.79 14.87
N ASN A 288 8.52 -19.40 14.24
CA ASN A 288 7.09 -19.16 14.51
C ASN A 288 6.71 -17.68 14.45
N LYS A 289 7.19 -16.92 13.46
CA LYS A 289 6.92 -15.47 13.35
C LYS A 289 6.30 -15.10 12.01
N VAL A 290 5.39 -14.12 12.04
CA VAL A 290 4.87 -13.43 10.87
C VAL A 290 4.94 -11.93 11.10
N ILE A 291 5.30 -11.16 10.08
CA ILE A 291 5.23 -9.70 10.05
C ILE A 291 4.42 -9.27 8.84
N SER A 292 3.55 -8.26 9.02
CA SER A 292 2.65 -7.75 8.00
C SER A 292 2.51 -6.24 8.07
N TRP A 293 2.40 -5.58 6.92
CA TRP A 293 1.97 -4.18 6.86
C TRP A 293 1.31 -3.84 5.52
N GLY A 294 0.44 -2.82 5.55
CA GLY A 294 -0.08 -2.19 4.34
C GLY A 294 0.92 -1.16 3.81
N VAL A 295 1.23 -1.25 2.52
CA VAL A 295 2.00 -0.23 1.78
C VAL A 295 1.04 0.78 1.11
N GLY A 296 -0.21 0.42 0.87
CA GLY A 296 -1.18 1.32 0.25
C GLY A 296 -1.19 1.27 -1.27
N GLN A 297 -1.82 2.26 -1.92
CA GLN A 297 -1.94 2.33 -3.39
C GLN A 297 -0.91 3.25 -4.05
N SER A 298 -0.15 3.97 -3.24
CA SER A 298 0.91 4.90 -3.64
C SER A 298 2.09 4.77 -2.68
N ALA A 299 3.23 5.31 -3.08
CA ALA A 299 4.38 5.41 -2.19
C ALA A 299 4.08 6.32 -1.00
N ASN A 300 4.64 5.98 0.16
CA ASN A 300 4.48 6.71 1.43
C ASN A 300 5.71 7.55 1.76
N PHE A 301 6.87 7.10 1.29
CA PHE A 301 8.15 7.73 1.57
C PHE A 301 8.85 8.10 0.28
N PHE A 302 9.35 9.34 0.21
CA PHE A 302 9.97 9.90 -0.98
C PHE A 302 11.31 10.56 -0.64
N SER A 303 12.30 10.43 -1.52
CA SER A 303 13.51 11.27 -1.49
C SER A 303 13.24 12.62 -2.14
N SER A 304 13.99 13.65 -1.73
CA SER A 304 13.87 14.98 -2.31
C SER A 304 14.59 15.16 -3.64
N TYR A 305 15.70 14.44 -3.85
CA TYR A 305 16.43 14.48 -5.11
C TYR A 305 17.29 13.21 -5.34
N PRO A 306 17.05 12.45 -6.42
CA PRO A 306 15.88 12.54 -7.31
C PRO A 306 14.58 12.28 -6.52
N TYR A 307 13.43 12.78 -7.02
CA TYR A 307 12.14 12.51 -6.41
C TYR A 307 11.70 11.07 -6.73
N GLU A 308 11.98 10.15 -5.82
CA GLU A 308 11.78 8.71 -6.00
C GLU A 308 11.17 8.10 -4.74
N SER A 309 10.41 7.02 -4.92
CA SER A 309 9.86 6.27 -3.80
C SER A 309 10.95 5.49 -3.08
N LEU A 310 10.94 5.56 -1.75
CA LEU A 310 11.84 4.84 -0.86
C LEU A 310 11.24 3.52 -0.35
N ASP A 311 9.94 3.31 -0.54
CA ASP A 311 9.17 2.17 -0.02
C ASP A 311 9.79 0.83 -0.40
N ASN A 312 10.17 0.62 -1.67
CA ASN A 312 10.72 -0.66 -2.12
C ASN A 312 12.06 -0.98 -1.44
N GLU A 313 12.94 0.00 -1.23
CA GLU A 313 14.21 -0.23 -0.55
C GLU A 313 14.00 -0.56 0.93
N ILE A 314 13.00 0.06 1.59
CA ILE A 314 12.60 -0.30 2.95
C ILE A 314 12.10 -1.76 2.97
N ILE A 315 11.20 -2.14 2.05
CA ILE A 315 10.62 -3.50 1.96
C ILE A 315 11.71 -4.54 1.71
N ASP A 316 12.59 -4.31 0.73
CA ASP A 316 13.65 -5.23 0.34
C ASP A 316 14.72 -5.39 1.43
N SER A 317 14.87 -4.38 2.28
CA SER A 317 15.80 -4.44 3.41
C SER A 317 15.30 -5.25 4.61
N PHE A 318 14.01 -5.60 4.64
CA PHE A 318 13.41 -6.34 5.75
C PHE A 318 14.05 -7.72 5.92
N LYS A 319 14.41 -8.06 7.15
CA LYS A 319 14.94 -9.39 7.52
C LYS A 319 14.42 -9.80 8.89
N PHE A 320 14.07 -11.08 9.03
CA PHE A 320 13.93 -11.66 10.35
C PHE A 320 15.30 -11.80 11.01
N LEU A 321 15.37 -11.60 12.32
CA LEU A 321 16.56 -11.90 13.10
C LEU A 321 16.70 -13.42 13.20
N GLU A 322 17.90 -13.93 12.94
CA GLU A 322 18.19 -15.34 13.17
C GLU A 322 18.19 -15.60 14.69
N GLY A 323 17.40 -16.57 15.13
CA GLY A 323 17.37 -16.95 16.54
C GLY A 323 18.77 -17.37 17.02
N LYS A 324 19.22 -16.79 18.13
CA LYS A 324 20.43 -17.24 18.83
C LYS A 324 20.26 -18.63 19.42
#